data_AF-A0A8X6G4G7-F1
#
_entry.id   AF-A0A8X6G4G7-F1
#
_cell.length_a   1.000
_cell.length_b   1.000
_cell.length_c   1.000
_cell.angle_alpha   90.00
_cell.angle_beta   90.00
_cell.angle_gamma   90.00
#
_symmetry.space_group_name_H-M   'P 1'
#
loop_
_entity.id
_entity.type
_entity.pdbx_description
1 polymer ?
#
loop_
_entity_poly.entity_id
_entity_poly.type
_entity_poly.pdbx_seq_one_letter_code
_entity_poly.pdbx_strand_id
1 'polypeptide(L)'
;MNSLLSLNRVDEAISFMKYLHEVNIQPNFLCYLKYMALCGKNVDKCGEKIVFQAFEKIKSMIDASPVLDVTRTEHVIQGLYLTTQWQLCFDYLKKFPCELTREIKNRLATAAIKNDQEVLAWEIITTWLKNGENPSNEVITEFLLYAQRLQFKDWRISDKFIVKFFQYIQNKGVILDIKVIKFVESYFKHHPTEWGVSRTKVFRSGECNSCKRNLEIVDFTINDFMQLKDIFLERSLKKSDLFINTTDKEFHQYLNFVNSRKPFEFVLDGLNAAHTVQTKKNPKNLSVQLLKIVERLSKHSDRLLVLGRQHMQGWPRSVMNKISEKASVFLTNDSSEDDPFMVYAALASGPDCCIVSQDLMRDHVARLDNPKLIWLFKRWQQTHQIYLSISEDGKFKFMEPLKYSINIQGNMEKGWHIPYDDRIILDAYEELNNWLCIHR
;
A
#
# COMPACT_ATOMS: atom_id res chain seq x y z
N MET A 1 -2.50 33.80 -6.38
CA MET A 1 -2.47 33.08 -5.08
C MET A 1 -2.82 31.60 -5.19
N ASN A 2 -3.97 31.19 -5.80
CA ASN A 2 -4.38 29.77 -5.89
C ASN A 2 -3.27 28.85 -6.41
N SER A 3 -2.71 29.17 -7.58
CA SER A 3 -1.63 28.37 -8.19
C SER A 3 -0.36 28.35 -7.34
N LEU A 4 -0.09 29.42 -6.60
CA LEU A 4 1.09 29.51 -5.74
C LEU A 4 0.96 28.58 -4.54
N LEU A 5 -0.23 28.52 -3.93
CA LEU A 5 -0.52 27.58 -2.85
C LEU A 5 -0.45 26.13 -3.34
N SER A 6 -1.08 25.80 -4.48
CA SER A 6 -1.09 24.42 -5.00
C SER A 6 0.31 23.93 -5.41
N LEU A 7 1.15 24.83 -5.91
CA LEU A 7 2.52 24.52 -6.32
C LEU A 7 3.56 24.73 -5.21
N ASN A 8 3.12 25.09 -3.99
CA ASN A 8 3.97 25.44 -2.84
C ASN A 8 5.08 26.48 -3.15
N ARG A 9 4.73 27.53 -3.90
CA ARG A 9 5.63 28.59 -4.39
C ARG A 9 5.65 29.79 -3.45
N VAL A 10 6.37 29.64 -2.34
CA VAL A 10 6.40 30.59 -1.21
C VAL A 10 7.03 31.92 -1.57
N ASP A 11 8.18 31.92 -2.26
CA ASP A 11 8.91 33.15 -2.59
C ASP A 11 8.10 34.03 -3.55
N GLU A 12 7.46 33.41 -4.53
CA GLU A 12 6.58 34.07 -5.48
C GLU A 12 5.33 34.61 -4.79
N ALA A 13 4.81 33.93 -3.76
CA ALA A 13 3.67 34.42 -2.99
C ALA A 13 4.05 35.66 -2.15
N ILE A 14 5.22 35.67 -1.53
CA ILE A 14 5.75 36.83 -0.81
C ILE A 14 5.93 38.01 -1.78
N SER A 15 6.58 37.76 -2.93
CA SER A 15 6.76 38.77 -3.97
C SER A 15 5.43 39.30 -4.51
N PHE A 16 4.44 38.43 -4.68
CA PHE A 16 3.10 38.81 -5.15
C PHE A 16 2.38 39.70 -4.13
N MET A 17 2.43 39.37 -2.83
CA MET A 17 1.84 40.20 -1.78
C MET A 17 2.54 41.56 -1.67
N LYS A 18 3.87 41.60 -1.85
CA LYS A 18 4.64 42.85 -1.91
C LYS A 18 4.23 43.71 -3.10
N TYR A 19 4.12 43.12 -4.30
CA TYR A 19 3.66 43.83 -5.49
C TYR A 19 2.27 44.44 -5.28
N LEU A 20 1.30 43.67 -4.75
CA LEU A 20 -0.04 44.20 -4.47
C LEU A 20 -0.01 45.41 -3.55
N HIS A 21 0.87 45.40 -2.53
CA HIS A 21 1.07 46.55 -1.66
C HIS A 21 1.65 47.76 -2.41
N GLU A 22 2.68 47.56 -3.23
CA GLU A 22 3.33 48.62 -4.03
C GLU A 22 2.38 49.29 -5.02
N VAL A 23 1.48 48.51 -5.64
CA VAL A 23 0.46 49.04 -6.56
C VAL A 23 -0.84 49.47 -5.87
N ASN A 24 -0.85 49.54 -4.53
CA ASN A 24 -2.00 49.94 -3.70
C ASN A 24 -3.28 49.09 -3.92
N ILE A 25 -3.14 47.82 -4.29
CA ILE A 25 -4.25 46.88 -4.42
C ILE A 25 -4.40 46.12 -3.11
N GLN A 26 -5.53 46.28 -2.43
CA GLN A 26 -5.84 45.53 -1.21
C GLN A 26 -6.19 44.07 -1.55
N PRO A 27 -5.44 43.07 -1.04
CA PRO A 27 -5.79 41.68 -1.22
C PRO A 27 -7.14 41.37 -0.54
N ASN A 28 -7.97 40.58 -1.21
CA ASN A 28 -9.24 40.14 -0.62
C ASN A 28 -9.02 39.04 0.43
N PHE A 29 -10.09 38.72 1.16
CA PHE A 29 -10.13 37.67 2.19
C PHE A 29 -9.51 36.35 1.72
N LEU A 30 -9.90 35.85 0.54
CA LEU A 30 -9.45 34.56 0.04
C LEU A 30 -7.95 34.57 -0.31
N CYS A 31 -7.44 35.73 -0.75
CA CYS A 31 -6.01 35.92 -1.01
C CYS A 31 -5.21 35.83 0.29
N TYR A 32 -5.61 36.56 1.34
CA TYR A 32 -4.95 36.48 2.65
C TYR A 32 -5.06 35.09 3.27
N LEU A 33 -6.22 34.43 3.18
CA LEU A 33 -6.42 33.08 3.72
C LEU A 33 -5.47 32.07 3.07
N LYS A 34 -5.34 32.10 1.74
CA LYS A 34 -4.44 31.19 1.01
C LYS A 34 -2.97 31.55 1.21
N TYR A 35 -2.66 32.83 1.31
CA TYR A 35 -1.31 33.29 1.64
C TYR A 35 -0.89 32.83 3.03
N MET A 36 -1.77 32.99 4.03
CA MET A 36 -1.58 32.49 5.39
C MET A 36 -1.38 30.98 5.40
N ALA A 37 -2.22 30.21 4.69
CA ALA A 37 -2.07 28.76 4.59
C ALA A 37 -0.72 28.35 3.98
N LEU A 38 -0.27 29.03 2.92
CA LEU A 38 1.02 28.77 2.30
C LEU A 38 2.18 29.11 3.23
N CYS A 39 2.13 30.25 3.92
CA CYS A 39 3.16 30.67 4.86
C CYS A 39 3.19 29.79 6.12
N GLY A 40 2.04 29.36 6.64
CA GLY A 40 1.96 28.50 7.82
C GLY A 40 2.55 27.12 7.59
N LYS A 41 2.30 26.51 6.42
CA LYS A 41 2.97 25.27 6.01
C LYS A 41 4.49 25.42 5.86
N ASN A 42 4.98 26.62 5.58
CA ASN A 42 6.40 26.92 5.39
C ASN A 42 6.89 27.92 6.44
N VAL A 43 6.44 27.76 7.69
CA VAL A 43 6.69 28.73 8.76
C VAL A 43 8.17 28.93 9.04
N ASP A 44 8.98 27.88 8.89
CA ASP A 44 10.44 27.94 9.07
C ASP A 44 11.10 28.89 8.05
N LYS A 45 10.47 29.10 6.89
CA LYS A 45 10.95 30.01 5.84
C LYS A 45 10.32 31.40 5.93
N CYS A 46 9.01 31.49 6.18
CA CYS A 46 8.31 32.78 6.22
C CYS A 46 8.46 33.52 7.56
N GLY A 47 8.63 32.77 8.64
CA GLY A 47 8.48 33.26 10.00
C GLY A 47 7.01 33.42 10.42
N GLU A 48 6.73 33.11 11.67
CA GLU A 48 5.38 33.19 12.26
C GLU A 48 4.77 34.59 12.18
N LYS A 49 5.60 35.63 12.25
CA LYS A 49 5.14 37.03 12.18
C LYS A 49 4.33 37.30 10.91
N ILE A 50 4.75 36.76 9.76
CA ILE A 50 4.03 36.94 8.49
C ILE A 50 2.68 36.22 8.53
N VAL A 51 2.66 35.02 9.09
CA VAL A 51 1.43 34.23 9.26
C VAL A 51 0.42 35.00 10.12
N PHE A 52 0.84 35.52 11.27
CA PHE A 52 -0.03 36.28 12.16
C PHE A 52 -0.48 37.60 11.54
N GLN A 53 0.38 38.31 10.81
CA GLN A 53 -0.01 39.52 10.08
C GLN A 53 -1.09 39.23 9.04
N ALA A 54 -0.97 38.13 8.29
CA ALA A 54 -1.99 37.71 7.33
C ALA A 54 -3.28 37.27 8.04
N PHE A 55 -3.15 36.57 9.17
CA PHE A 55 -4.28 36.09 9.97
C PHE A 55 -5.11 37.25 10.55
N GLU A 56 -4.48 38.27 11.12
CA GLU A 56 -5.17 39.46 11.67
C GLU A 56 -6.01 40.19 10.60
N LYS A 57 -5.62 40.15 9.32
CA LYS A 57 -6.41 40.74 8.22
C LYS A 57 -7.71 40.01 7.93
N ILE A 58 -7.84 38.75 8.33
CA ILE A 58 -8.99 37.89 8.03
C ILE A 58 -9.72 37.38 9.27
N LYS A 59 -9.11 37.52 10.46
CA LYS A 59 -9.59 36.98 11.72
C LYS A 59 -11.02 37.43 12.05
N SER A 60 -11.32 38.73 11.96
CA SER A 60 -12.67 39.24 12.24
C SER A 60 -13.75 38.61 11.35
N MET A 61 -13.44 38.34 10.08
CA MET A 61 -14.35 37.68 9.14
C MET A 61 -14.53 36.19 9.46
N ILE A 62 -13.47 35.50 9.87
CA ILE A 62 -13.53 34.09 10.32
C ILE A 62 -14.32 33.99 11.63
N ASP A 63 -14.08 34.91 12.56
CA ASP A 63 -14.67 34.92 13.89
C ASP A 63 -16.16 35.24 13.85
N ALA A 64 -16.58 36.17 12.97
CA ALA A 64 -17.99 36.46 12.73
C ALA A 64 -18.75 35.32 12.01
N SER A 65 -18.03 34.39 11.36
CA SER A 65 -18.67 33.25 10.71
C SER A 65 -19.03 32.17 11.75
N PRO A 66 -20.31 31.77 11.87
CA PRO A 66 -20.71 30.74 12.83
C PRO A 66 -20.27 29.34 12.38
N VAL A 67 -20.12 29.13 11.07
CA VAL A 67 -19.78 27.85 10.45
C VAL A 67 -18.72 28.07 9.38
N LEU A 68 -17.67 27.26 9.38
CA LEU A 68 -16.64 27.25 8.34
C LEU A 68 -16.83 26.06 7.41
N ASP A 69 -16.75 26.32 6.09
CA ASP A 69 -16.70 25.24 5.10
C ASP A 69 -15.36 24.47 5.18
N VAL A 70 -15.32 23.30 4.54
CA VAL A 70 -14.14 22.40 4.55
C VAL A 70 -12.88 23.12 4.06
N THR A 71 -12.97 23.85 2.95
CA THR A 71 -11.81 24.50 2.32
C THR A 71 -11.27 25.63 3.19
N ARG A 72 -12.15 26.43 3.82
CA ARG A 72 -11.73 27.50 4.72
C ARG A 72 -11.10 26.93 5.99
N THR A 73 -11.74 25.93 6.59
CA THR A 73 -11.20 25.24 7.77
C THR A 73 -9.81 24.69 7.47
N GLU A 74 -9.64 23.96 6.38
CA GLU A 74 -8.33 23.41 5.99
C GLU A 74 -7.25 24.50 5.87
N HIS A 75 -7.55 25.64 5.23
CA HIS A 75 -6.58 26.73 5.10
C HIS A 75 -6.25 27.41 6.44
N VAL A 76 -7.24 27.63 7.32
CA VAL A 76 -7.00 28.19 8.66
C VAL A 76 -6.10 27.26 9.46
N ILE A 77 -6.42 25.97 9.49
CA ILE A 77 -5.61 24.96 10.19
C ILE A 77 -4.20 24.90 9.58
N GLN A 78 -4.07 24.89 8.24
CA GLN A 78 -2.75 24.92 7.58
C GLN A 78 -1.93 26.15 7.92
N GLY A 79 -2.59 27.29 8.11
CA GLY A 79 -1.92 28.52 8.50
C GLY A 79 -1.37 28.45 9.92
N LEU A 80 -2.06 27.79 10.85
CA LEU A 80 -1.75 27.86 12.28
C LEU A 80 -0.98 26.65 12.83
N TYR A 81 -1.08 25.46 12.21
CA TYR A 81 -0.65 24.21 12.87
C TYR A 81 0.84 24.11 13.20
N LEU A 82 1.73 24.78 12.44
CA LEU A 82 3.17 24.80 12.75
C LEU A 82 3.60 26.03 13.56
N THR A 83 2.66 26.87 13.98
CA THR A 83 2.96 28.09 14.74
C THR A 83 2.87 27.86 16.25
N THR A 84 3.41 28.79 17.03
CA THR A 84 3.21 28.87 18.49
C THR A 84 1.74 28.92 18.91
N GLN A 85 0.82 29.32 18.03
CA GLN A 85 -0.63 29.37 18.28
C GLN A 85 -1.40 28.17 17.72
N TRP A 86 -0.74 27.05 17.43
CA TRP A 86 -1.39 25.87 16.85
C TRP A 86 -2.61 25.36 17.63
N GLN A 87 -2.67 25.57 18.95
CA GLN A 87 -3.84 25.17 19.75
C GLN A 87 -5.14 25.87 19.33
N LEU A 88 -5.06 27.08 18.76
CA LEU A 88 -6.23 27.77 18.19
C LEU A 88 -6.91 26.96 17.08
N CYS A 89 -6.20 26.01 16.47
CA CYS A 89 -6.79 25.08 15.52
C CYS A 89 -8.04 24.40 16.12
N PHE A 90 -7.99 23.95 17.38
CA PHE A 90 -9.11 23.28 18.02
C PHE A 90 -10.31 24.19 18.25
N ASP A 91 -10.09 25.48 18.47
CA ASP A 91 -11.18 26.45 18.58
C ASP A 91 -11.88 26.65 17.24
N TYR A 92 -11.13 26.74 16.14
CA TYR A 92 -11.71 26.82 14.80
C TYR A 92 -12.38 25.52 14.35
N LEU A 93 -11.93 24.35 14.84
CA LEU A 93 -12.63 23.08 14.59
C LEU A 93 -14.02 23.03 15.22
N LYS A 94 -14.29 23.74 16.32
CA LYS A 94 -15.65 23.83 16.90
C LYS A 94 -16.66 24.46 15.95
N LYS A 95 -16.19 25.25 14.96
CA LYS A 95 -17.01 25.85 13.90
C LYS A 95 -17.16 24.96 12.66
N PHE A 96 -16.55 23.78 12.66
CA PHE A 96 -16.55 22.86 11.53
C PHE A 96 -17.56 21.73 11.77
N PRO A 97 -18.71 21.70 11.06
CA PRO A 97 -19.82 20.80 11.37
C PRO A 97 -19.67 19.41 10.74
N CYS A 98 -18.59 19.18 9.98
CA CYS A 98 -18.37 17.94 9.23
C CYS A 98 -17.30 17.08 9.90
N GLU A 99 -17.21 15.81 9.48
CA GLU A 99 -16.10 14.97 9.88
C GLU A 99 -14.76 15.55 9.43
N LEU A 100 -13.74 15.44 10.30
CA LEU A 100 -12.40 15.90 10.00
C LEU A 100 -11.84 15.18 8.77
N THR A 101 -11.30 15.95 7.82
CA THR A 101 -10.58 15.39 6.67
C THR A 101 -9.28 14.76 7.14
N ARG A 102 -8.76 13.78 6.36
CA ARG A 102 -7.45 13.17 6.62
C ARG A 102 -6.34 14.23 6.71
N GLU A 103 -6.43 15.28 5.91
CA GLU A 103 -5.44 16.35 5.88
C GLU A 103 -5.43 17.16 7.19
N ILE A 104 -6.60 17.53 7.71
CA ILE A 104 -6.71 18.19 9.02
C ILE A 104 -6.12 17.31 10.12
N LYS A 105 -6.47 16.03 10.17
CA LYS A 105 -5.95 15.09 11.17
C LYS A 105 -4.42 15.00 11.13
N ASN A 106 -3.83 14.86 9.92
CA ASN A 106 -2.37 14.81 9.78
C ASN A 106 -1.69 16.09 10.26
N ARG A 107 -2.24 17.27 9.94
CA ARG A 107 -1.68 18.55 10.43
C ARG A 107 -1.73 18.66 11.95
N LEU A 108 -2.85 18.27 12.57
CA LEU A 108 -2.98 18.29 14.02
C LEU A 108 -2.04 17.28 14.70
N ALA A 109 -1.87 16.08 14.14
CA ALA A 109 -0.90 15.10 14.65
C ALA A 109 0.54 15.62 14.56
N THR A 110 0.89 16.26 13.44
CA THR A 110 2.19 16.92 13.20
C THR A 110 2.42 18.02 14.23
N ALA A 111 1.44 18.89 14.45
CA ALA A 111 1.51 19.96 15.44
C ALA A 111 1.67 19.41 16.87
N ALA A 112 0.87 18.42 17.24
CA ALA A 112 0.90 17.81 18.56
C ALA A 112 2.27 17.21 18.87
N ILE A 113 2.82 16.38 17.98
CA ILE A 113 4.12 15.73 18.21
C ILE A 113 5.29 16.72 18.16
N LYS A 114 5.22 17.78 17.32
CA LYS A 114 6.24 18.85 17.28
C LYS A 114 6.28 19.67 18.57
N ASN A 115 5.14 19.77 19.26
CA ASN A 115 4.99 20.46 20.55
C ASN A 115 5.02 19.51 21.76
N ASP A 116 5.64 18.33 21.60
CA ASP A 116 5.81 17.31 22.65
C ASP A 116 4.50 16.84 23.32
N GLN A 117 3.35 16.99 22.65
CA GLN A 117 2.04 16.47 23.06
C GLN A 117 1.85 15.03 22.55
N GLU A 118 2.71 14.12 23.00
CA GLU A 118 2.76 12.73 22.51
C GLU A 118 1.41 11.99 22.63
N VAL A 119 0.72 12.14 23.76
CA VAL A 119 -0.56 11.45 24.01
C VAL A 119 -1.61 11.82 22.95
N LEU A 120 -1.75 13.11 22.67
CA LEU A 120 -2.66 13.62 21.65
C LEU A 120 -2.24 13.19 20.24
N ALA A 121 -0.94 13.24 19.93
CA ALA A 121 -0.44 12.79 18.63
C ALA A 121 -0.78 11.31 18.37
N TRP A 122 -0.59 10.45 19.37
CA TRP A 122 -0.99 9.04 19.31
C TRP A 122 -2.50 8.88 19.13
N GLU A 123 -3.30 9.58 19.94
CA GLU A 123 -4.77 9.53 19.84
C GLU A 123 -5.26 9.87 18.42
N ILE A 124 -4.68 10.90 17.80
CA ILE A 124 -5.07 11.31 16.44
C ILE A 124 -4.76 10.20 15.44
N ILE A 125 -3.57 9.61 15.46
CA ILE A 125 -3.18 8.59 14.47
C ILE A 125 -3.80 7.21 14.71
N THR A 126 -4.21 6.90 15.94
CA THR A 126 -4.85 5.60 16.27
C THR A 126 -6.36 5.66 16.19
N THR A 127 -6.96 6.77 16.62
CA THR A 127 -8.39 6.87 16.89
C THR A 127 -9.11 7.77 15.89
N TRP A 128 -8.50 8.88 15.47
CA TRP A 128 -9.19 9.83 14.57
C TRP A 128 -9.05 9.44 13.10
N LEU A 129 -7.93 8.84 12.69
CA LEU A 129 -7.78 8.29 11.34
C LEU A 129 -8.74 7.12 11.14
N LYS A 130 -9.48 7.13 10.02
CA LYS A 130 -10.45 6.09 9.69
C LYS A 130 -9.75 4.76 9.40
N ASN A 131 -10.51 3.67 9.45
CA ASN A 131 -10.04 2.37 8.99
C ASN A 131 -9.61 2.46 7.51
N GLY A 132 -8.37 2.04 7.22
CA GLY A 132 -7.74 2.17 5.90
C GLY A 132 -7.00 3.49 5.67
N GLU A 133 -7.17 4.51 6.51
CA GLU A 133 -6.32 5.71 6.47
C GLU A 133 -5.00 5.46 7.20
N ASN A 134 -3.90 5.79 6.53
CA ASN A 134 -2.56 5.79 7.12
C ASN A 134 -2.07 7.23 7.34
N PRO A 135 -1.22 7.49 8.36
CA PRO A 135 -0.57 8.78 8.52
C PRO A 135 0.21 9.20 7.26
N SER A 136 0.34 10.50 7.03
CA SER A 136 1.16 11.02 5.95
C SER A 136 2.66 10.85 6.25
N ASN A 137 3.49 10.91 5.21
CA ASN A 137 4.95 10.91 5.38
C ASN A 137 5.44 12.06 6.28
N GLU A 138 4.71 13.18 6.31
CA GLU A 138 5.00 14.32 7.20
C GLU A 138 4.84 13.93 8.67
N VAL A 139 3.70 13.32 9.04
CA VAL A 139 3.47 12.84 10.41
C VAL A 139 4.51 11.80 10.81
N ILE A 140 4.79 10.83 9.93
CA ILE A 140 5.77 9.78 10.18
C ILE A 140 7.17 10.37 10.40
N THR A 141 7.54 11.37 9.60
CA THR A 141 8.81 12.09 9.74
C THR A 141 8.90 12.81 11.08
N GLU A 142 7.86 13.52 11.49
CA GLU A 142 7.86 14.23 12.78
C GLU A 142 7.88 13.28 13.99
N PHE A 143 7.27 12.10 13.90
CA PHE A 143 7.42 11.05 14.91
C PHE A 143 8.88 10.59 15.04
N LEU A 144 9.58 10.39 13.92
CA LEU A 144 11.00 10.03 13.93
C LEU A 144 11.89 11.18 14.45
N LEU A 145 11.57 12.43 14.12
CA LEU A 145 12.26 13.60 14.67
C LEU A 145 12.02 13.73 16.17
N TYR A 146 10.81 13.47 16.65
CA TYR A 146 10.51 13.44 18.08
C TYR A 146 11.30 12.32 18.79
N ALA A 147 11.40 11.14 18.20
CA ALA A 147 12.27 10.08 18.72
C ALA A 147 13.73 10.53 18.82
N GLN A 148 14.27 11.19 17.78
CA GLN A 148 15.62 11.76 17.85
C GLN A 148 15.76 12.79 18.99
N ARG A 149 14.76 13.67 19.20
CA ARG A 149 14.75 14.59 20.35
C ARG A 149 14.73 13.86 21.69
N LEU A 150 13.93 12.79 21.81
CA LEU A 150 13.91 11.94 23.00
C LEU A 150 15.26 11.28 23.22
N GLN A 151 15.91 10.80 22.16
CA GLN A 151 17.20 10.13 22.22
C GLN A 151 18.31 11.02 22.79
N PHE A 152 18.32 12.32 22.43
CA PHE A 152 19.23 13.29 23.04
C PHE A 152 19.00 13.50 24.55
N LYS A 153 17.76 13.30 25.02
CA LYS A 153 17.39 13.42 26.45
C LYS A 153 17.64 12.11 27.21
N ASP A 154 17.06 11.00 26.73
CA ASP A 154 17.20 9.64 27.21
C ASP A 154 16.87 8.64 26.08
N TRP A 155 17.91 7.99 25.56
CA TRP A 155 17.80 6.98 24.49
C TRP A 155 16.92 5.78 24.87
N ARG A 156 16.79 5.43 26.16
CA ARG A 156 15.94 4.30 26.58
C ARG A 156 14.45 4.62 26.45
N ILE A 157 14.07 5.87 26.70
CA ILE A 157 12.70 6.35 26.48
C ILE A 157 12.43 6.39 24.97
N SER A 158 13.40 6.89 24.20
CA SER A 158 13.32 6.90 22.75
C SER A 158 13.14 5.51 22.14
N ASP A 159 13.87 4.51 22.63
CA ASP A 159 13.75 3.14 22.14
C ASP A 159 12.36 2.56 22.37
N LYS A 160 11.77 2.80 23.55
CA LYS A 160 10.38 2.40 23.81
C LYS A 160 9.41 3.08 22.83
N PHE A 161 9.63 4.36 22.53
CA PHE A 161 8.82 5.09 21.56
C PHE A 161 8.98 4.51 20.14
N ILE A 162 10.20 4.27 19.67
CA ILE A 162 10.48 3.71 18.34
C ILE A 162 9.91 2.30 18.19
N VAL A 163 10.05 1.45 19.21
CA VAL A 163 9.45 0.11 19.19
C VAL A 163 7.93 0.21 19.01
N LYS A 164 7.26 1.03 19.82
CA LYS A 164 5.80 1.26 19.70
C LYS A 164 5.43 1.83 18.33
N PHE A 165 6.24 2.74 17.80
CA PHE A 165 6.03 3.34 16.49
C PHE A 165 6.17 2.35 15.34
N PHE A 166 7.23 1.54 15.33
CA PHE A 166 7.42 0.52 14.32
C PHE A 166 6.36 -0.59 14.40
N GLN A 167 5.90 -0.96 15.60
CA GLN A 167 4.76 -1.85 15.76
C GLN A 167 3.48 -1.26 15.15
N TYR A 168 3.22 0.04 15.35
CA TYR A 168 2.07 0.70 14.71
C TYR A 168 2.18 0.65 13.17
N ILE A 169 3.34 0.98 12.61
CA ILE A 169 3.59 0.96 11.16
C ILE A 169 3.45 -0.46 10.60
N GLN A 170 4.00 -1.47 11.29
CA GLN A 170 3.88 -2.89 10.96
C GLN A 170 2.41 -3.34 10.95
N ASN A 171 1.64 -3.01 11.98
CA ASN A 171 0.23 -3.39 12.12
C ASN A 171 -0.65 -2.73 11.05
N LYS A 172 -0.34 -1.50 10.66
CA LYS A 172 -1.03 -0.80 9.56
C LYS A 172 -0.55 -1.23 8.17
N GLY A 173 0.51 -2.03 8.07
CA GLY A 173 1.11 -2.45 6.79
C GLY A 173 1.62 -1.26 5.97
N VAL A 174 2.10 -0.20 6.65
CA VAL A 174 2.60 1.01 5.98
C VAL A 174 4.01 0.77 5.48
N ILE A 175 4.21 0.95 4.18
CA ILE A 175 5.53 0.97 3.56
C ILE A 175 6.07 2.39 3.60
N LEU A 176 7.31 2.55 4.06
CA LEU A 176 7.93 3.86 4.23
C LEU A 176 8.49 4.38 2.91
N ASP A 177 8.43 5.68 2.72
CA ASP A 177 9.07 6.36 1.60
C ASP A 177 10.58 6.52 1.83
N ILE A 178 11.39 6.47 0.77
CA ILE A 178 12.84 6.70 0.84
C ILE A 178 13.22 8.02 1.51
N LYS A 179 12.39 9.07 1.42
CA LYS A 179 12.62 10.33 2.13
C LYS A 179 12.48 10.17 3.64
N VAL A 180 11.52 9.35 4.08
CA VAL A 180 11.29 9.02 5.51
C VAL A 180 12.42 8.12 6.03
N ILE A 181 12.89 7.17 5.23
CA ILE A 181 13.96 6.24 5.61
C ILE A 181 15.23 6.96 6.05
N LYS A 182 15.55 8.11 5.45
CA LYS A 182 16.69 8.93 5.89
C LYS A 182 16.63 9.33 7.37
N PHE A 183 15.43 9.55 7.91
CA PHE A 183 15.24 9.87 9.33
C PHE A 183 15.41 8.64 10.22
N VAL A 184 15.01 7.45 9.75
CA VAL A 184 15.29 6.19 10.42
C VAL A 184 16.80 5.92 10.43
N GLU A 185 17.48 6.09 9.29
CA GLU A 185 18.93 5.98 9.20
C GLU A 185 19.63 6.93 10.17
N SER A 186 19.19 8.18 10.21
CA SER A 186 19.72 9.19 11.12
C SER A 186 19.51 8.82 12.59
N TYR A 187 18.34 8.30 12.95
CA TYR A 187 18.06 7.84 14.31
C TYR A 187 19.08 6.80 14.78
N PHE A 188 19.25 5.71 14.01
CA PHE A 188 20.13 4.61 14.39
C PHE A 188 21.61 4.95 14.27
N LYS A 189 22.03 5.78 13.30
CA LYS A 189 23.44 6.22 13.16
C LYS A 189 23.91 7.09 14.32
N HIS A 190 23.02 7.87 14.94
CA HIS A 190 23.34 8.70 16.11
C HIS A 190 22.97 8.01 17.43
N HIS A 191 22.62 6.73 17.39
CA HIS A 191 22.24 5.99 18.59
C HIS A 191 23.44 5.73 19.49
N PRO A 192 23.31 5.90 20.83
CA PRO A 192 24.41 5.65 21.76
C PRO A 192 24.92 4.22 21.76
N THR A 193 24.07 3.25 21.40
CA THR A 193 24.51 1.89 21.08
C THR A 193 24.87 1.83 19.61
N GLU A 194 26.10 1.48 19.27
CA GLU A 194 26.56 1.40 17.88
C GLU A 194 25.70 0.42 17.07
N TRP A 195 25.08 0.91 15.99
CA TRP A 195 24.30 0.12 15.04
C TRP A 195 24.91 0.22 13.64
N GLY A 196 25.09 -0.94 12.99
CA GLY A 196 25.30 -1.03 11.56
C GLY A 196 24.00 -0.68 10.83
N VAL A 197 24.06 0.30 9.93
CA VAL A 197 22.91 0.76 9.15
C VAL A 197 23.25 0.69 7.67
N SER A 198 22.51 -0.13 6.92
CA SER A 198 22.77 -0.37 5.50
C SER A 198 21.48 -0.52 4.71
N ARG A 199 21.44 0.11 3.54
CA ARG A 199 20.42 -0.20 2.52
C ARG A 199 20.83 -1.49 1.82
N THR A 200 19.90 -2.40 1.68
CA THR A 200 20.16 -3.75 1.19
C THR A 200 19.01 -4.26 0.33
N LYS A 201 19.28 -5.36 -0.38
CA LYS A 201 18.27 -6.23 -0.96
C LYS A 201 18.08 -7.46 -0.06
N VAL A 202 16.93 -8.11 -0.19
CA VAL A 202 16.62 -9.40 0.42
C VAL A 202 16.44 -10.42 -0.71
N PHE A 203 17.07 -11.58 -0.58
CA PHE A 203 16.88 -12.67 -1.53
C PHE A 203 15.47 -13.23 -1.38
N ARG A 204 14.93 -13.84 -2.45
CA ARG A 204 13.60 -14.48 -2.39
C ARG A 204 13.50 -15.62 -1.37
N SER A 205 14.64 -16.18 -0.94
CA SER A 205 14.73 -17.11 0.19
C SER A 205 14.38 -16.46 1.55
N GLY A 206 14.35 -15.14 1.63
CA GLY A 206 14.21 -14.37 2.86
C GLY A 206 15.53 -13.94 3.48
N GLU A 207 16.68 -14.30 2.89
CA GLU A 207 17.98 -13.92 3.44
C GLU A 207 18.33 -12.47 3.10
N CYS A 208 18.64 -11.68 4.13
CA CYS A 208 19.11 -10.31 3.99
C CYS A 208 20.54 -10.27 3.45
N ASN A 209 20.79 -9.54 2.36
CA ASN A 209 22.13 -9.49 1.76
C ASN A 209 23.18 -8.79 2.64
N SER A 210 22.75 -7.92 3.56
CA SER A 210 23.64 -7.21 4.48
C SER A 210 24.03 -8.07 5.70
N CYS A 211 23.07 -8.40 6.57
CA CYS A 211 23.36 -9.11 7.82
C CYS A 211 23.29 -10.65 7.71
N LYS A 212 22.94 -11.20 6.53
CA LYS A 212 22.80 -12.64 6.25
C LYS A 212 21.77 -13.39 7.10
N ARG A 213 20.91 -12.66 7.83
CA ARG A 213 19.80 -13.26 8.58
C ARG A 213 18.59 -13.45 7.69
N ASN A 214 17.84 -14.50 7.97
CA ASN A 214 16.53 -14.71 7.36
C ASN A 214 15.49 -13.81 8.02
N LEU A 215 14.66 -13.19 7.19
CA LEU A 215 13.47 -12.47 7.62
C LEU A 215 12.43 -13.44 8.19
N GLU A 216 11.56 -12.91 9.04
CA GLU A 216 10.42 -13.61 9.63
C GLU A 216 9.52 -14.14 8.52
N ILE A 217 9.09 -15.39 8.67
CA ILE A 217 8.15 -16.05 7.75
C ILE A 217 6.79 -15.33 7.83
N VAL A 218 6.05 -15.31 6.72
CA VAL A 218 4.68 -14.80 6.73
C VAL A 218 3.84 -15.61 7.72
N ASP A 219 3.27 -14.93 8.71
CA ASP A 219 2.26 -15.52 9.59
C ASP A 219 0.92 -15.62 8.85
N PHE A 220 0.75 -16.71 8.10
CA PHE A 220 -0.51 -17.08 7.47
C PHE A 220 -0.84 -18.51 7.90
N THR A 221 -1.65 -18.62 8.95
CA THR A 221 -1.94 -19.90 9.59
C THR A 221 -2.99 -20.70 8.81
N ILE A 222 -3.10 -22.00 9.11
CA ILE A 222 -4.20 -22.83 8.59
C ILE A 222 -5.56 -22.24 8.98
N ASN A 223 -5.68 -21.65 10.17
CA ASN A 223 -6.91 -21.02 10.62
C ASN A 223 -7.24 -19.74 9.84
N ASP A 224 -6.23 -18.97 9.43
CA ASP A 224 -6.39 -17.82 8.54
C ASP A 224 -6.84 -18.26 7.15
N PHE A 225 -6.23 -19.32 6.63
CA PHE A 225 -6.65 -19.95 5.38
C PHE A 225 -8.11 -20.41 5.43
N MET A 226 -8.50 -21.11 6.49
CA MET A 226 -9.88 -21.60 6.64
C MET A 226 -10.89 -20.45 6.72
N GLN A 227 -10.57 -19.38 7.46
CA GLN A 227 -11.42 -18.17 7.48
C GLN A 227 -11.56 -17.52 6.10
N LEU A 228 -10.45 -17.35 5.38
CA LEU A 228 -10.47 -16.79 4.02
C LEU A 228 -11.31 -17.66 3.10
N LYS A 229 -11.08 -18.97 3.12
CA LYS A 229 -11.80 -19.97 2.34
C LYS A 229 -13.29 -19.91 2.61
N ASP A 230 -13.71 -20.04 3.86
CA ASP A 230 -15.13 -20.12 4.21
C ASP A 230 -15.87 -18.84 3.79
N ILE A 231 -15.29 -17.66 4.08
CA ILE A 231 -15.88 -16.39 3.68
C ILE A 231 -15.93 -16.24 2.16
N PHE A 232 -14.85 -16.58 1.45
CA PHE A 232 -14.78 -16.43 -0.01
C PHE A 232 -15.75 -17.38 -0.72
N LEU A 233 -15.77 -18.65 -0.32
CA LEU A 233 -16.66 -19.66 -0.91
C LEU A 233 -18.12 -19.35 -0.60
N GLU A 234 -18.46 -18.96 0.63
CA GLU A 234 -19.82 -18.57 1.00
C GLU A 234 -20.30 -17.35 0.20
N ARG A 235 -19.46 -16.32 0.08
CA ARG A 235 -19.78 -15.11 -0.72
C ARG A 235 -19.93 -15.44 -2.20
N SER A 236 -19.09 -16.32 -2.74
CA SER A 236 -19.17 -16.78 -4.14
C SER A 236 -20.49 -17.50 -4.43
N LEU A 237 -21.04 -18.22 -3.44
CA LEU A 237 -22.30 -18.96 -3.60
C LEU A 237 -23.56 -18.09 -3.46
N LYS A 238 -23.49 -16.96 -2.75
CA LYS A 238 -24.66 -16.15 -2.38
C LYS A 238 -25.26 -15.27 -3.49
N LYS A 239 -24.79 -15.36 -4.75
CA LYS A 239 -25.29 -14.61 -5.93
C LYS A 239 -25.51 -13.09 -5.73
N SER A 240 -24.95 -12.48 -4.68
CA SER A 240 -24.99 -11.03 -4.53
C SER A 240 -23.86 -10.40 -5.36
N ASP A 241 -24.04 -10.38 -6.68
CA ASP A 241 -23.51 -9.46 -7.72
C ASP A 241 -22.09 -8.85 -7.66
N LEU A 242 -21.20 -9.25 -6.75
CA LEU A 242 -19.92 -8.53 -6.53
C LEU A 242 -18.67 -9.38 -6.73
N PHE A 243 -18.75 -10.71 -6.81
CA PHE A 243 -17.55 -11.55 -6.83
C PHE A 243 -17.30 -12.31 -8.13
N ILE A 244 -18.33 -12.75 -8.86
CA ILE A 244 -18.16 -13.54 -10.08
C ILE A 244 -19.12 -13.00 -11.13
N ASN A 245 -18.61 -12.18 -12.04
CA ASN A 245 -19.38 -11.68 -13.18
C ASN A 245 -19.53 -12.81 -14.22
N THR A 246 -20.52 -13.69 -14.02
CA THR A 246 -20.74 -14.89 -14.84
C THR A 246 -22.23 -15.26 -14.90
N THR A 247 -22.59 -16.14 -15.85
CA THR A 247 -23.91 -16.76 -15.84
C THR A 247 -24.01 -17.85 -14.76
N ASP A 248 -25.22 -18.03 -14.22
CA ASP A 248 -25.53 -19.11 -13.28
C ASP A 248 -25.13 -20.49 -13.80
N LYS A 249 -25.43 -20.75 -15.08
CA LYS A 249 -25.16 -22.04 -15.71
C LYS A 249 -23.66 -22.34 -15.73
N GLU A 250 -22.84 -21.37 -16.17
CA GLU A 250 -21.39 -21.50 -16.17
C GLU A 250 -20.85 -21.72 -14.76
N PHE A 251 -21.35 -20.96 -13.78
CA PHE A 251 -20.90 -21.10 -12.40
C PHE A 251 -21.20 -22.51 -11.85
N HIS A 252 -22.40 -23.05 -12.04
CA HIS A 252 -22.72 -24.40 -11.58
C HIS A 252 -21.92 -25.49 -12.31
N GLN A 253 -21.69 -25.32 -13.62
CA GLN A 253 -20.82 -26.22 -14.38
C GLN A 253 -19.39 -26.21 -13.80
N TYR A 254 -18.89 -25.02 -13.46
CA TYR A 254 -17.59 -24.86 -12.84
C TYR A 254 -17.51 -25.49 -11.45
N LEU A 255 -18.50 -25.25 -10.58
CA LEU A 255 -18.57 -25.87 -9.26
C LEU A 255 -18.53 -27.39 -9.34
N ASN A 256 -19.30 -27.99 -10.24
CA ASN A 256 -19.30 -29.43 -10.47
C ASN A 256 -17.95 -29.92 -11.01
N PHE A 257 -17.34 -29.17 -11.91
CA PHE A 257 -16.02 -29.48 -12.46
C PHE A 257 -14.95 -29.50 -11.36
N VAL A 258 -14.92 -28.49 -10.49
CA VAL A 258 -13.92 -28.39 -9.41
C VAL A 258 -14.17 -29.47 -8.35
N ASN A 259 -15.42 -29.68 -7.94
CA ASN A 259 -15.75 -30.66 -6.90
C ASN A 259 -15.46 -32.11 -7.31
N SER A 260 -15.53 -32.42 -8.61
CA SER A 260 -15.22 -33.76 -9.12
C SER A 260 -13.72 -34.04 -9.30
N ARG A 261 -12.86 -33.02 -9.22
CA ARG A 261 -11.43 -33.12 -9.56
C ARG A 261 -10.46 -32.60 -8.50
N LYS A 262 -10.94 -31.81 -7.54
CA LYS A 262 -10.12 -31.35 -6.41
C LYS A 262 -9.58 -32.57 -5.61
N PRO A 263 -8.41 -32.45 -4.96
CA PRO A 263 -7.58 -31.24 -4.84
C PRO A 263 -6.72 -30.99 -6.09
N PHE A 264 -6.60 -29.72 -6.48
CA PHE A 264 -5.53 -29.26 -7.37
C PHE A 264 -4.31 -28.80 -6.57
N GLU A 265 -3.12 -28.94 -7.13
CA GLU A 265 -1.89 -28.40 -6.58
C GLU A 265 -1.52 -27.07 -7.24
N PHE A 266 -1.82 -26.94 -8.54
CA PHE A 266 -1.61 -25.73 -9.31
C PHE A 266 -2.89 -25.34 -10.06
N VAL A 267 -3.25 -24.07 -10.00
CA VAL A 267 -4.29 -23.45 -10.83
C VAL A 267 -3.63 -22.40 -11.71
N LEU A 268 -3.54 -22.69 -13.01
CA LEU A 268 -2.87 -21.87 -14.02
C LEU A 268 -3.89 -20.99 -14.75
N ASP A 269 -3.61 -19.69 -14.79
CA ASP A 269 -4.24 -18.75 -15.71
C ASP A 269 -3.72 -18.98 -17.13
N GLY A 270 -4.43 -19.79 -17.91
CA GLY A 270 -3.97 -20.26 -19.21
C GLY A 270 -3.83 -19.15 -20.24
N LEU A 271 -4.72 -18.16 -20.24
CA LEU A 271 -4.65 -17.07 -21.21
C LEU A 271 -3.54 -16.08 -20.83
N ASN A 272 -3.45 -15.70 -19.56
CA ASN A 272 -2.38 -14.84 -19.06
C ASN A 272 -0.99 -15.47 -19.29
N ALA A 273 -0.86 -16.75 -18.96
CA ALA A 273 0.38 -17.51 -19.17
C ALA A 273 0.77 -17.59 -20.65
N ALA A 274 -0.19 -17.82 -21.55
CA ALA A 274 0.07 -17.84 -22.98
C ALA A 274 0.58 -16.49 -23.51
N HIS A 275 0.12 -15.39 -22.92
CA HIS A 275 0.51 -14.03 -23.27
C HIS A 275 1.81 -13.54 -22.63
N THR A 276 2.38 -14.30 -21.70
CA THR A 276 3.59 -13.93 -20.96
C THR A 276 4.77 -13.60 -21.89
N VAL A 277 5.02 -14.40 -22.93
CA VAL A 277 6.21 -14.22 -23.77
C VAL A 277 5.91 -13.34 -25.00
N GLN A 278 6.82 -12.41 -25.32
CA GLN A 278 6.73 -11.52 -26.47
C GLN A 278 6.94 -12.27 -27.81
N THR A 279 5.96 -13.07 -28.22
CA THR A 279 5.88 -13.64 -29.57
C THR A 279 4.72 -13.04 -30.35
N LYS A 280 4.69 -13.26 -31.68
CA LYS A 280 3.53 -12.90 -32.50
C LYS A 280 2.27 -13.55 -31.91
N LYS A 281 1.32 -12.73 -31.47
CA LYS A 281 0.08 -13.10 -30.77
C LYS A 281 -0.93 -13.76 -31.72
N ASN A 282 -0.60 -14.94 -32.23
CA ASN A 282 -1.53 -15.78 -32.98
C ASN A 282 -1.87 -17.05 -32.19
N PRO A 283 -3.04 -17.68 -32.43
CA PRO A 283 -3.50 -18.86 -31.69
C PRO A 283 -2.49 -20.01 -31.61
N LYS A 284 -1.71 -20.23 -32.68
CA LYS A 284 -0.71 -21.30 -32.74
C LYS A 284 0.46 -21.04 -31.79
N ASN A 285 0.97 -19.81 -31.75
CA ASN A 285 2.07 -19.46 -30.87
C ASN A 285 1.64 -19.44 -29.40
N LEU A 286 0.46 -18.88 -29.12
CA LEU A 286 -0.11 -18.83 -27.76
C LEU A 286 -0.33 -20.23 -27.20
N SER A 287 -0.91 -21.15 -27.99
CA SER A 287 -1.12 -22.53 -27.54
C SER A 287 0.19 -23.28 -27.28
N VAL A 288 1.21 -23.06 -28.11
CA VAL A 288 2.54 -23.66 -27.90
C VAL A 288 3.24 -23.09 -26.67
N GLN A 289 3.09 -21.79 -26.39
CA GLN A 289 3.59 -21.18 -25.15
C GLN A 289 2.92 -21.81 -23.92
N LEU A 290 1.59 -21.88 -23.93
CA LEU A 290 0.83 -22.49 -22.84
C LEU A 290 1.24 -23.95 -22.62
N LEU A 291 1.38 -24.74 -23.68
CA LEU A 291 1.82 -26.14 -23.58
C LEU A 291 3.19 -26.25 -22.90
N LYS A 292 4.16 -25.39 -23.22
CA LYS A 292 5.48 -25.42 -22.56
C LYS A 292 5.40 -25.15 -21.06
N ILE A 293 4.52 -24.25 -20.64
CA ILE A 293 4.29 -23.93 -19.22
C ILE A 293 3.64 -25.12 -18.53
N VAL A 294 2.58 -25.68 -19.13
CA VAL A 294 1.87 -26.88 -18.65
C VAL A 294 2.81 -28.07 -18.53
N GLU A 295 3.64 -28.34 -19.54
CA GLU A 295 4.64 -29.43 -19.52
C GLU A 295 5.67 -29.27 -18.40
N ARG A 296 5.97 -28.04 -17.99
CA ARG A 296 6.90 -27.79 -16.89
C ARG A 296 6.23 -27.98 -15.54
N LEU A 297 5.00 -27.48 -15.36
CA LEU A 297 4.21 -27.70 -14.14
C LEU A 297 3.84 -29.17 -13.95
N SER A 298 3.48 -29.88 -15.03
CA SER A 298 3.11 -31.29 -14.96
C SER A 298 4.26 -32.22 -14.57
N LYS A 299 5.51 -31.75 -14.60
CA LYS A 299 6.65 -32.50 -14.05
C LYS A 299 6.70 -32.47 -12.52
N HIS A 300 6.03 -31.47 -11.91
CA HIS A 300 5.94 -31.31 -10.47
C HIS A 300 4.67 -31.97 -9.92
N SER A 301 3.55 -31.85 -10.63
CA SER A 301 2.27 -32.44 -10.20
C SER A 301 1.30 -32.70 -11.35
N ASP A 302 0.62 -33.84 -11.31
CA ASP A 302 -0.49 -34.17 -12.23
C ASP A 302 -1.80 -33.47 -11.82
N ARG A 303 -1.84 -32.83 -10.65
CA ARG A 303 -3.02 -32.11 -10.13
C ARG A 303 -3.06 -30.66 -10.61
N LEU A 304 -2.96 -30.48 -11.93
CA LEU A 304 -2.93 -29.17 -12.58
C LEU A 304 -4.31 -28.83 -13.18
N LEU A 305 -4.83 -27.66 -12.84
CA LEU A 305 -5.96 -27.03 -13.49
C LEU A 305 -5.47 -25.90 -14.40
N VAL A 306 -5.87 -25.91 -15.67
CA VAL A 306 -5.72 -24.78 -16.58
C VAL A 306 -7.08 -24.13 -16.77
N LEU A 307 -7.20 -22.88 -16.31
CA LEU A 307 -8.35 -22.03 -16.60
C LEU A 307 -8.06 -21.24 -17.87
N GLY A 308 -8.95 -21.33 -18.83
CA GLY A 308 -8.83 -20.62 -20.09
C GLY A 308 -10.15 -19.99 -20.52
N ARG A 309 -10.18 -19.49 -21.73
CA ARG A 309 -11.33 -18.80 -22.32
C ARG A 309 -11.95 -19.59 -23.47
N GLN A 310 -13.24 -19.41 -23.73
CA GLN A 310 -13.93 -20.13 -24.81
C GLN A 310 -13.31 -19.89 -26.18
N HIS A 311 -12.79 -18.70 -26.48
CA HIS A 311 -12.08 -18.49 -27.76
C HIS A 311 -10.82 -19.36 -27.93
N MET A 312 -10.27 -19.93 -26.85
CA MET A 312 -9.17 -20.90 -26.91
C MET A 312 -9.59 -22.23 -27.56
N GLN A 313 -10.89 -22.51 -27.71
CA GLN A 313 -11.37 -23.64 -28.52
C GLN A 313 -10.97 -23.51 -29.99
N GLY A 314 -10.73 -22.30 -30.48
CA GLY A 314 -10.20 -22.03 -31.82
C GLY A 314 -8.69 -22.26 -31.96
N TRP A 315 -7.99 -22.62 -30.89
CA TRP A 315 -6.55 -22.92 -30.93
C TRP A 315 -6.30 -24.29 -31.58
N PRO A 316 -5.07 -24.57 -32.07
CA PRO A 316 -4.77 -25.85 -32.70
C PRO A 316 -5.11 -27.05 -31.82
N ARG A 317 -6.05 -27.88 -32.28
CA ARG A 317 -6.55 -29.07 -31.55
C ARG A 317 -5.42 -30.02 -31.14
N SER A 318 -4.42 -30.23 -32.00
CA SER A 318 -3.28 -31.10 -31.68
C SER A 318 -2.44 -30.59 -30.51
N VAL A 319 -2.46 -29.29 -30.23
CA VAL A 319 -1.75 -28.70 -29.08
C VAL A 319 -2.66 -28.73 -27.84
N MET A 320 -3.93 -28.37 -27.99
CA MET A 320 -4.89 -28.40 -26.88
C MET A 320 -5.10 -29.82 -26.34
N ASN A 321 -5.10 -30.86 -27.18
CA ASN A 321 -5.19 -32.25 -26.73
C ASN A 321 -4.00 -32.61 -25.84
N LYS A 322 -2.77 -32.21 -26.20
CA LYS A 322 -1.57 -32.43 -25.36
C LYS A 322 -1.64 -31.71 -24.02
N ILE A 323 -2.28 -30.53 -23.98
CA ILE A 323 -2.54 -29.81 -22.72
C ILE A 323 -3.53 -30.61 -21.87
N SER A 324 -4.65 -31.04 -22.44
CA SER A 324 -5.69 -31.82 -21.74
C SER A 324 -5.23 -33.21 -21.28
N GLU A 325 -4.20 -33.78 -21.91
CA GLU A 325 -3.54 -35.02 -21.46
C GLU A 325 -2.72 -34.81 -20.18
N LYS A 326 -2.33 -33.58 -19.86
CA LYS A 326 -1.43 -33.23 -18.75
C LYS A 326 -2.10 -32.41 -17.65
N ALA A 327 -3.29 -31.88 -17.92
CA ALA A 327 -4.00 -31.01 -17.02
C ALA A 327 -5.51 -31.12 -17.20
N SER A 328 -6.23 -30.85 -16.13
CA SER A 328 -7.66 -30.57 -16.22
C SER A 328 -7.85 -29.19 -16.84
N VAL A 329 -8.64 -29.08 -17.91
CA VAL A 329 -8.89 -27.80 -18.59
C VAL A 329 -10.34 -27.39 -18.41
N PHE A 330 -10.57 -26.16 -17.97
CA PHE A 330 -11.90 -25.54 -17.94
C PHE A 330 -11.85 -24.21 -18.68
N LEU A 331 -12.79 -23.98 -19.60
CA LEU A 331 -12.85 -22.77 -20.42
C LEU A 331 -14.06 -21.93 -20.00
N THR A 332 -13.80 -20.76 -19.43
CA THR A 332 -14.81 -19.76 -19.06
C THR A 332 -15.25 -18.96 -20.29
N ASN A 333 -16.44 -18.38 -20.27
CA ASN A 333 -16.95 -17.47 -21.27
C ASN A 333 -16.01 -16.26 -21.40
N ASP A 334 -15.85 -15.72 -22.60
CA ASP A 334 -14.93 -14.59 -22.85
C ASP A 334 -15.36 -13.30 -22.13
N SER A 335 -16.63 -13.19 -21.73
CA SER A 335 -17.17 -12.05 -20.98
C SER A 335 -17.03 -12.17 -19.46
N SER A 336 -16.68 -13.36 -18.95
CA SER A 336 -16.59 -13.59 -17.51
C SER A 336 -15.30 -13.00 -16.94
N GLU A 337 -15.21 -12.78 -15.63
CA GLU A 337 -13.93 -12.45 -14.99
C GLU A 337 -13.22 -13.73 -14.54
N ASP A 338 -11.90 -13.85 -14.76
CA ASP A 338 -11.17 -15.10 -14.50
C ASP A 338 -10.70 -15.27 -13.06
N ASP A 339 -10.23 -14.20 -12.42
CA ASP A 339 -9.61 -14.35 -11.10
C ASP A 339 -10.53 -14.94 -10.02
N PRO A 340 -11.87 -14.73 -10.00
CA PRO A 340 -12.71 -15.39 -9.01
C PRO A 340 -12.75 -16.90 -9.20
N PHE A 341 -12.73 -17.39 -10.45
CA PHE A 341 -12.67 -18.82 -10.74
C PHE A 341 -11.35 -19.38 -10.23
N MET A 342 -10.23 -18.70 -10.52
CA MET A 342 -8.90 -19.13 -10.07
C MET A 342 -8.80 -19.21 -8.55
N VAL A 343 -9.18 -18.13 -7.86
CA VAL A 343 -9.17 -18.05 -6.39
C VAL A 343 -10.09 -19.12 -5.81
N TYR A 344 -11.28 -19.31 -6.37
CA TYR A 344 -12.21 -20.35 -5.93
C TYR A 344 -11.58 -21.74 -6.01
N ALA A 345 -10.99 -22.12 -7.15
CA ALA A 345 -10.40 -23.45 -7.31
C ALA A 345 -9.22 -23.66 -6.35
N ALA A 346 -8.39 -22.65 -6.15
CA ALA A 346 -7.25 -22.74 -5.25
C ALA A 346 -7.70 -22.92 -3.78
N LEU A 347 -8.59 -22.04 -3.29
CA LEU A 347 -9.12 -22.13 -1.92
C LEU A 347 -9.93 -23.41 -1.69
N ALA A 348 -10.70 -23.87 -2.69
CA ALA A 348 -11.45 -25.11 -2.63
C ALA A 348 -10.54 -26.36 -2.59
N SER A 349 -9.35 -26.28 -3.18
CA SER A 349 -8.39 -27.39 -3.25
C SER A 349 -7.59 -27.58 -1.97
N GLY A 350 -7.34 -26.51 -1.21
CA GLY A 350 -6.71 -26.59 0.12
C GLY A 350 -5.52 -25.64 0.30
N PRO A 351 -4.90 -25.66 1.49
CA PRO A 351 -3.88 -24.70 1.88
C PRO A 351 -2.58 -24.81 1.08
N ASP A 352 -2.30 -25.93 0.43
CA ASP A 352 -1.06 -26.10 -0.36
C ASP A 352 -1.23 -25.72 -1.84
N CYS A 353 -2.45 -25.36 -2.27
CA CYS A 353 -2.72 -25.05 -3.67
C CYS A 353 -2.18 -23.67 -4.05
N CYS A 354 -1.37 -23.61 -5.11
CA CYS A 354 -0.83 -22.38 -5.65
C CYS A 354 -1.57 -21.94 -6.91
N ILE A 355 -1.69 -20.63 -7.10
CA ILE A 355 -2.10 -20.03 -8.37
C ILE A 355 -0.86 -19.65 -9.18
N VAL A 356 -0.94 -19.80 -10.51
CA VAL A 356 0.10 -19.38 -11.43
C VAL A 356 -0.49 -18.33 -12.36
N SER A 357 -0.21 -17.07 -12.09
CA SER A 357 -0.69 -15.93 -12.88
C SER A 357 0.22 -14.71 -12.70
N GLN A 358 0.26 -13.87 -13.72
CA GLN A 358 0.86 -12.55 -13.65
C GLN A 358 -0.08 -11.48 -13.08
N ASP A 359 -1.39 -11.74 -12.99
CA ASP A 359 -2.34 -10.74 -12.50
C ASP A 359 -2.19 -10.53 -10.99
N LEU A 360 -2.18 -9.27 -10.56
CA LEU A 360 -2.17 -8.88 -9.15
C LEU A 360 -3.56 -8.98 -8.51
N MET A 361 -4.61 -9.33 -9.27
CA MET A 361 -6.00 -9.49 -8.83
C MET A 361 -6.54 -8.25 -8.10
N ARG A 362 -6.08 -7.06 -8.52
CA ARG A 362 -6.33 -5.77 -7.82
C ARG A 362 -7.83 -5.45 -7.75
N ASP A 363 -8.54 -5.71 -8.84
CA ASP A 363 -9.98 -5.43 -8.93
C ASP A 363 -10.78 -6.34 -8.00
N HIS A 364 -10.36 -7.59 -7.78
CA HIS A 364 -10.98 -8.50 -6.81
C HIS A 364 -10.78 -8.02 -5.38
N VAL A 365 -9.56 -7.60 -5.05
CA VAL A 365 -9.25 -7.02 -3.74
C VAL A 365 -10.08 -5.76 -3.50
N ALA A 366 -10.28 -4.92 -4.52
CA ALA A 366 -11.08 -3.71 -4.41
C ALA A 366 -12.57 -3.98 -4.12
N ARG A 367 -13.09 -5.15 -4.48
CA ARG A 367 -14.47 -5.57 -4.19
C ARG A 367 -14.63 -6.22 -2.82
N LEU A 368 -13.54 -6.56 -2.14
CA LEU A 368 -13.58 -6.95 -0.73
C LEU A 368 -13.83 -5.69 0.10
N ASP A 369 -14.96 -5.65 0.80
CA ASP A 369 -15.40 -4.55 1.68
C ASP A 369 -14.89 -4.66 3.12
N ASN A 370 -14.31 -5.81 3.49
CA ASN A 370 -13.87 -6.11 4.83
C ASN A 370 -12.33 -6.02 4.96
N PRO A 371 -11.79 -5.10 5.79
CA PRO A 371 -10.34 -4.94 5.98
C PRO A 371 -9.61 -6.22 6.40
N LYS A 372 -10.22 -7.05 7.26
CA LYS A 372 -9.64 -8.33 7.67
C LYS A 372 -9.55 -9.30 6.51
N LEU A 373 -10.58 -9.34 5.66
CA LEU A 373 -10.61 -10.21 4.49
C LEU A 373 -9.61 -9.76 3.42
N ILE A 374 -9.48 -8.45 3.19
CA ILE A 374 -8.43 -7.87 2.33
C ILE A 374 -7.05 -8.30 2.85
N TRP A 375 -6.82 -8.18 4.16
CA TRP A 375 -5.56 -8.57 4.78
C TRP A 375 -5.27 -10.06 4.59
N LEU A 376 -6.24 -10.94 4.87
CA LEU A 376 -6.12 -12.39 4.68
C LEU A 376 -5.82 -12.74 3.22
N PHE A 377 -6.55 -12.15 2.28
CA PHE A 377 -6.35 -12.39 0.85
C PHE A 377 -4.96 -11.97 0.39
N LYS A 378 -4.48 -10.78 0.78
CA LYS A 378 -3.13 -10.31 0.42
C LYS A 378 -2.04 -11.24 0.95
N ARG A 379 -2.20 -11.78 2.16
CA ARG A 379 -1.25 -12.74 2.77
C ARG A 379 -1.27 -14.08 2.05
N TRP A 380 -2.45 -14.60 1.75
CA TRP A 380 -2.63 -15.80 0.94
C TRP A 380 -1.99 -15.62 -0.45
N GLN A 381 -2.31 -14.53 -1.16
CA GLN A 381 -1.77 -14.21 -2.47
C GLN A 381 -0.24 -14.16 -2.44
N GLN A 382 0.35 -13.46 -1.46
CA GLN A 382 1.81 -13.37 -1.31
C GLN A 382 2.49 -14.75 -1.20
N THR A 383 1.82 -15.69 -0.53
CA THR A 383 2.38 -17.01 -0.19
C THR A 383 2.00 -18.13 -1.16
N HIS A 384 0.99 -17.91 -2.01
CA HIS A 384 0.42 -18.93 -2.91
C HIS A 384 0.42 -18.52 -4.39
N GLN A 385 0.83 -17.30 -4.72
CA GLN A 385 0.95 -16.85 -6.11
C GLN A 385 2.36 -17.06 -6.66
N ILE A 386 2.45 -17.93 -7.66
CA ILE A 386 3.64 -18.13 -8.47
C ILE A 386 3.55 -17.19 -9.67
N TYR A 387 4.51 -16.29 -9.78
CA TYR A 387 4.59 -15.36 -10.91
C TYR A 387 5.30 -16.00 -12.10
N LEU A 388 4.85 -15.64 -13.30
CA LEU A 388 5.54 -15.97 -14.54
C LEU A 388 6.39 -14.76 -14.95
N SER A 389 7.71 -14.91 -14.94
CA SER A 389 8.64 -13.88 -15.43
C SER A 389 9.32 -14.32 -16.72
N ILE A 390 9.85 -13.39 -17.49
CA ILE A 390 10.66 -13.65 -18.68
C ILE A 390 12.11 -13.29 -18.33
N SER A 391 13.05 -14.20 -18.55
CA SER A 391 14.47 -13.87 -18.46
C SER A 391 14.99 -13.16 -19.70
N GLU A 392 16.17 -12.54 -19.59
CA GLU A 392 16.85 -11.84 -20.69
C GLU A 392 17.02 -12.71 -21.95
N ASP A 393 17.13 -14.04 -21.80
CA ASP A 393 17.19 -14.99 -22.90
C ASP A 393 15.82 -15.34 -23.54
N GLY A 394 14.75 -14.63 -23.15
CA GLY A 394 13.39 -14.80 -23.66
C GLY A 394 12.66 -16.04 -23.15
N LYS A 395 13.20 -16.76 -22.16
CA LYS A 395 12.55 -17.93 -21.56
C LYS A 395 11.71 -17.55 -20.35
N PHE A 396 10.61 -18.26 -20.13
CA PHE A 396 9.82 -18.06 -18.91
C PHE A 396 10.49 -18.72 -17.70
N LYS A 397 10.30 -18.11 -16.53
CA LYS A 397 10.71 -18.62 -15.22
C LYS A 397 9.54 -18.52 -14.25
N PHE A 398 9.36 -19.57 -13.46
CA PHE A 398 8.49 -19.53 -12.30
C PHE A 398 9.20 -18.79 -11.18
N MET A 399 8.52 -17.78 -10.67
CA MET A 399 8.92 -16.99 -9.55
C MET A 399 8.12 -17.51 -8.35
N GLU A 400 8.79 -18.29 -7.50
CA GLU A 400 8.22 -18.82 -6.25
C GLU A 400 7.61 -17.70 -5.38
N PRO A 401 6.55 -17.99 -4.61
CA PRO A 401 5.92 -16.99 -3.74
C PRO A 401 6.86 -16.52 -2.62
N LEU A 402 6.66 -15.30 -2.13
CA LEU A 402 7.44 -14.75 -1.04
C LEU A 402 6.98 -15.33 0.30
N LYS A 403 7.81 -16.17 0.90
CA LYS A 403 7.51 -16.82 2.18
C LYS A 403 7.87 -15.98 3.41
N TYR A 404 8.50 -14.82 3.26
CA TYR A 404 8.83 -13.92 4.36
C TYR A 404 7.91 -12.69 4.43
N SER A 405 7.73 -12.13 5.61
CA SER A 405 6.94 -10.92 5.84
C SER A 405 7.58 -9.71 5.14
N ILE A 406 6.79 -9.00 4.34
CA ILE A 406 7.19 -7.75 3.67
C ILE A 406 6.87 -6.49 4.49
N ASN A 407 6.70 -6.63 5.81
CA ASN A 407 6.50 -5.52 6.73
C ASN A 407 7.78 -5.23 7.54
N ILE A 408 7.80 -4.08 8.22
CA ILE A 408 8.78 -3.80 9.27
C ILE A 408 8.79 -4.96 10.26
N GLN A 409 9.99 -5.41 10.64
CA GLN A 409 10.19 -6.53 11.55
C GLN A 409 11.51 -6.39 12.30
N GLY A 410 11.61 -7.02 13.47
CA GLY A 410 12.78 -6.95 14.34
C GLY A 410 12.50 -6.27 15.68
N ASN A 411 13.59 -5.93 16.38
CA ASN A 411 13.55 -5.34 17.72
C ASN A 411 14.88 -4.64 18.07
N MET A 412 14.97 -4.01 19.24
CA MET A 412 16.20 -3.32 19.70
C MET A 412 17.32 -4.26 20.17
N GLU A 413 17.11 -5.58 20.22
CA GLU A 413 18.14 -6.56 20.57
C GLU A 413 18.87 -7.08 19.33
N LYS A 414 18.09 -7.53 18.34
CA LYS A 414 18.56 -8.10 17.08
C LYS A 414 18.75 -7.01 16.01
N GLY A 415 18.08 -5.88 16.11
CA GLY A 415 17.96 -4.89 15.05
C GLY A 415 16.72 -5.10 14.19
N TRP A 416 16.60 -4.30 13.12
CA TRP A 416 15.38 -4.15 12.34
C TRP A 416 15.63 -4.36 10.85
N HIS A 417 14.63 -4.91 10.17
CA HIS A 417 14.50 -4.89 8.71
C HIS A 417 13.27 -4.07 8.34
N ILE A 418 13.47 -3.00 7.58
CA ILE A 418 12.44 -2.02 7.27
C ILE A 418 12.32 -1.92 5.73
N PRO A 419 11.23 -2.41 5.12
CA PRO A 419 11.01 -2.27 3.70
C PRO A 419 10.64 -0.83 3.37
N TYR A 420 11.07 -0.35 2.20
CA TYR A 420 10.77 1.00 1.75
C TYR A 420 10.59 1.11 0.25
N ASP A 421 9.78 2.09 -0.14
CA ASP A 421 9.54 2.48 -1.51
C ASP A 421 10.45 3.65 -1.90
N ASP A 422 11.28 3.47 -2.93
CA ASP A 422 12.12 4.54 -3.50
C ASP A 422 11.45 5.29 -4.65
N ARG A 423 10.16 5.02 -4.89
CA ARG A 423 9.33 5.59 -5.96
C ARG A 423 9.87 5.30 -7.36
N ILE A 424 10.84 4.42 -7.49
CA ILE A 424 11.18 3.82 -8.78
C ILE A 424 10.02 2.89 -9.06
N ILE A 425 9.26 3.18 -10.12
CA ILE A 425 8.23 2.26 -10.61
C ILE A 425 8.97 1.03 -11.08
N LEU A 426 9.08 0.09 -10.16
CA LEU A 426 9.45 -1.27 -10.40
C LEU A 426 8.31 -1.92 -11.18
N ASP A 427 8.63 -2.72 -12.19
CA ASP A 427 7.62 -3.49 -12.94
C ASP A 427 6.72 -4.26 -11.95
N ALA A 428 5.51 -4.66 -12.35
CA ALA A 428 4.54 -5.33 -11.46
C ALA A 428 5.06 -6.58 -10.70
N TYR A 429 6.24 -7.09 -11.09
CA TYR A 429 6.95 -8.25 -10.52
C TYR A 429 8.24 -7.89 -9.77
N GLU A 430 8.73 -6.66 -9.91
CA GLU A 430 9.87 -6.18 -9.15
C GLU A 430 9.34 -5.77 -7.77
N GLU A 431 9.34 -6.77 -6.89
CA GLU A 431 9.03 -6.66 -5.48
C GLU A 431 9.71 -5.43 -4.87
N LEU A 432 9.04 -4.81 -3.89
CA LEU A 432 9.67 -3.96 -2.88
C LEU A 432 10.86 -4.70 -2.24
N ASN A 433 11.98 -4.70 -2.94
CA ASN A 433 13.21 -5.37 -2.56
C ASN A 433 14.18 -4.37 -1.94
N ASN A 434 13.74 -3.14 -1.70
CA ASN A 434 14.49 -2.14 -1.02
C ASN A 434 14.24 -2.25 0.48
N TRP A 435 15.29 -2.60 1.22
CA TRP A 435 15.23 -2.80 2.67
C TRP A 435 16.30 -1.97 3.35
N LEU A 436 15.96 -1.38 4.49
CA LEU A 436 16.95 -0.88 5.44
C LEU A 436 17.21 -1.99 6.46
N CYS A 437 18.46 -2.43 6.55
CA CYS A 437 18.94 -3.36 7.56
C CYS A 437 19.68 -2.58 8.66
N ILE A 438 19.16 -2.70 9.87
CA ILE A 438 19.76 -2.22 11.11
C ILE A 438 20.19 -3.47 11.88
N HIS A 439 21.48 -3.58 12.18
CA HIS A 439 22.03 -4.73 12.90
C HIS A 439 23.17 -4.28 13.81
N ARG A 440 23.52 -5.13 14.78
CA ARG A 440 24.75 -4.93 15.56
C ARG A 440 25.95 -5.46 14.82
#